data_AF-A0A0A0JJ20-F1
#
_entry.id   AF-A0A0A0JJ20-F1
#
_cell.length_a   1.000
_cell.length_b   1.000
_cell.length_c   1.000
_cell.angle_alpha   90.00
_cell.angle_beta   90.00
_cell.angle_gamma   90.00
#
_symmetry.space_group_name_H-M   'P 1'
#
loop_
_entity.id
_entity.type
_entity.pdbx_description
1 polymer ?
#
loop_
_entity_poly.entity_id
_entity_poly.type
_entity_poly.pdbx_seq_one_letter_code
_entity_poly.pdbx_strand_id
1 'polypeptide(L)'
;MLSWFMAAIILSTAVLRTAGVPTVDLHGPLHRIGIMDPLCGGTRATFFLASGDFAAAAEYNPVVFPLALGLAALTLRILLGVTAGIWYDVRLPRQMRWPLLAAFVVALVLLGIRQQMHAALLVQPWTGG
;
A
#
# COMPACT_ATOMS: atom_id res chain seq x y z
N MET A 1 -19.33 5.74 2.07
CA MET A 1 -18.18 5.91 1.16
C MET A 1 -16.97 5.12 1.62
N LEU A 2 -16.46 5.31 2.84
CA LEU A 2 -15.24 4.62 3.32
C LEU A 2 -15.32 3.07 3.30
N SER A 3 -16.48 2.49 3.61
CA SER A 3 -16.71 1.04 3.55
C SER A 3 -16.60 0.46 2.13
N TRP A 4 -17.02 1.22 1.12
CA TRP A 4 -16.91 0.82 -0.28
C TRP A 4 -15.46 0.79 -0.75
N PHE A 5 -14.65 1.79 -0.37
CA PHE A 5 -13.21 1.79 -0.64
C PHE A 5 -12.51 0.60 0.02
N MET A 6 -12.83 0.32 1.29
CA MET A 6 -12.29 -0.83 2.00
C MET A 6 -12.63 -2.14 1.28
N ALA A 7 -13.90 -2.33 0.90
CA ALA A 7 -14.33 -3.51 0.16
C ALA A 7 -13.62 -3.64 -1.20
N ALA A 8 -13.44 -2.53 -1.91
CA ALA A 8 -12.70 -2.51 -3.18
C ALA A 8 -11.23 -2.93 -3.00
N ILE A 9 -10.56 -2.44 -1.95
CA ILE A 9 -9.16 -2.82 -1.65
C ILE A 9 -9.04 -4.31 -1.30
N ILE A 10 -9.96 -4.82 -0.47
CA ILE A 10 -9.99 -6.24 -0.11
C ILE A 10 -10.22 -7.09 -1.37
N LEU A 11 -11.20 -6.72 -2.20
CA LEU A 11 -11.51 -7.41 -3.44
C LEU A 11 -10.32 -7.37 -4.42
N SER A 12 -9.71 -6.21 -4.64
CA SER A 12 -8.55 -6.09 -5.53
C SER A 12 -7.37 -6.91 -5.03
N THR A 13 -7.15 -6.97 -3.71
CA THR A 13 -6.08 -7.79 -3.11
C THR A 13 -6.35 -9.29 -3.33
N ALA A 14 -7.60 -9.73 -3.15
CA ALA A 14 -8.01 -11.11 -3.40
C ALA A 14 -7.86 -11.47 -4.89
N VAL A 15 -8.25 -10.57 -5.79
CA VAL A 15 -8.06 -10.74 -7.24
C VAL A 15 -6.58 -10.84 -7.59
N LEU A 16 -5.73 -9.94 -7.10
CA LEU A 16 -4.29 -10.01 -7.33
C LEU A 16 -3.72 -11.36 -6.85
N ARG A 17 -4.12 -11.80 -5.66
CA ARG A 17 -3.63 -13.06 -5.08
C ARG A 17 -4.04 -14.30 -5.88
N THR A 18 -5.21 -14.28 -6.52
CA THR A 18 -5.78 -15.44 -7.22
C THR A 18 -5.51 -15.44 -8.72
N ALA A 19 -5.61 -14.28 -9.36
CA ALA A 19 -5.38 -14.09 -10.79
C ALA A 19 -3.93 -13.68 -11.13
N GLY A 20 -3.13 -13.31 -10.14
CA GLY A 20 -1.76 -12.85 -10.30
C GLY A 20 -1.65 -11.34 -10.55
N VAL A 21 -0.41 -10.88 -10.76
CA VAL A 21 -0.11 -9.48 -11.08
C VAL A 21 -0.37 -9.22 -12.57
N PRO A 22 -1.03 -8.11 -12.94
CA PRO A 22 -1.23 -7.75 -14.33
C PRO A 22 0.11 -7.62 -15.07
N THR A 23 0.18 -8.19 -16.28
CA THR A 23 1.37 -8.08 -17.16
C THR A 23 1.38 -6.79 -17.99
N VAL A 24 0.28 -6.04 -17.97
CA VAL A 24 0.20 -4.72 -18.59
C VAL A 24 1.07 -3.72 -17.84
N ASP A 25 1.64 -2.78 -18.59
CA ASP A 25 2.40 -1.69 -18.00
C ASP A 25 1.46 -0.75 -17.22
N LEU A 26 1.59 -0.74 -15.89
CA LEU A 26 0.85 0.12 -14.99
C LEU A 26 1.66 1.35 -14.56
N HIS A 27 2.85 1.56 -15.10
CA HIS A 27 3.70 2.67 -14.70
C HIS A 27 3.11 4.01 -15.10
N GLY A 28 3.27 5.00 -14.22
CA GLY A 28 2.90 6.38 -14.51
C GLY A 28 3.78 6.99 -15.61
N PRO A 29 3.33 8.07 -16.27
CA PRO A 29 4.08 8.69 -17.37
C PRO A 29 5.48 9.18 -16.95
N LEU A 30 5.68 9.51 -15.67
CA LEU A 30 6.96 9.91 -15.10
C LEU A 30 8.04 8.82 -15.19
N HIS A 31 7.66 7.55 -15.26
CA HIS A 31 8.62 6.45 -15.41
C HIS A 31 9.31 6.47 -16.76
N ARG A 32 8.65 6.99 -17.80
CA ARG A 32 9.22 7.13 -19.15
C ARG A 32 10.40 8.10 -19.20
N ILE A 33 10.53 8.94 -18.17
CA ILE A 33 11.66 9.86 -17.98
C ILE A 33 12.54 9.46 -16.79
N GLY A 34 12.44 8.21 -16.33
CA GLY A 34 13.29 7.66 -15.27
C GLY A 34 12.92 8.09 -13.85
N ILE A 35 11.70 8.58 -13.63
CA ILE A 35 11.24 9.02 -12.30
C ILE A 35 10.29 7.97 -11.71
N MET A 36 10.76 7.25 -10.70
CA MET A 36 9.94 6.35 -9.88
C MET A 36 9.13 7.15 -8.85
N ASP A 37 7.83 6.84 -8.74
CA ASP A 37 6.96 7.36 -7.68
C ASP A 37 7.05 6.50 -6.39
N PRO A 38 6.68 7.03 -5.22
CA PRO A 38 6.83 6.29 -3.96
C PRO A 38 6.04 4.97 -3.89
N LEU A 39 4.94 4.85 -4.65
CA LEU A 39 4.06 3.68 -4.65
C LEU A 39 4.44 2.64 -5.70
N CYS A 40 5.53 2.86 -6.45
CA CYS A 40 6.09 1.89 -7.38
C CYS A 40 6.25 0.51 -6.76
N GLY A 41 5.95 -0.53 -7.54
CA GLY A 41 5.98 -1.91 -7.05
C GLY A 41 4.82 -2.28 -6.12
N GLY A 42 3.90 -1.36 -5.80
CA GLY A 42 2.79 -1.60 -4.88
C GLY A 42 1.94 -2.81 -5.24
N THR A 43 1.60 -3.00 -6.53
CA THR A 43 0.82 -4.15 -7.00
C THR A 43 1.52 -5.48 -6.72
N ARG A 44 2.84 -5.55 -6.97
CA ARG A 44 3.66 -6.74 -6.68
C ARG A 44 3.82 -6.95 -5.18
N ALA A 45 4.09 -5.89 -4.43
CA ALA A 45 4.20 -5.94 -2.97
C ALA A 45 2.91 -6.45 -2.32
N THR A 46 1.74 -5.99 -2.79
CA THR A 46 0.42 -6.46 -2.34
C THR A 46 0.21 -7.94 -2.67
N PHE A 47 0.60 -8.38 -3.87
CA PHE A 47 0.56 -9.80 -4.23
C PHE A 47 1.40 -10.66 -3.28
N PHE A 48 2.67 -10.31 -3.07
CA PHE A 48 3.56 -11.08 -2.19
C PHE A 48 3.09 -11.06 -0.74
N LEU A 49 2.60 -9.90 -0.25
CA LEU A 49 2.03 -9.80 1.09
C LEU A 49 0.83 -10.75 1.24
N ALA A 50 -0.08 -10.79 0.26
CA ALA A 50 -1.23 -11.70 0.26
C ALA A 50 -0.83 -13.17 0.05
N SER A 51 0.34 -13.42 -0.53
CA SER A 51 0.93 -14.76 -0.68
C SER A 51 1.71 -15.23 0.55
N GLY A 52 1.95 -14.35 1.53
CA GLY A 52 2.69 -14.65 2.75
C GLY A 52 4.21 -14.47 2.63
N ASP A 53 4.70 -13.98 1.48
CA ASP A 53 6.12 -13.66 1.29
C ASP A 53 6.39 -12.21 1.70
N PHE A 54 6.64 -12.02 2.98
CA PHE A 54 6.91 -10.69 3.54
C PHE A 54 8.25 -10.12 3.07
N ALA A 55 9.23 -10.96 2.75
CA ALA A 55 10.54 -10.50 2.30
C ALA A 55 10.41 -9.88 0.90
N ALA A 56 9.79 -10.59 -0.04
CA ALA A 56 9.52 -10.07 -1.37
C ALA A 56 8.59 -8.86 -1.32
N ALA A 57 7.56 -8.87 -0.46
CA ALA A 57 6.68 -7.72 -0.28
C ALA A 57 7.45 -6.46 0.15
N ALA A 58 8.36 -6.59 1.11
CA ALA A 58 9.22 -5.51 1.58
C ALA A 58 10.22 -5.04 0.52
N GLU A 59 10.75 -5.98 -0.26
CA GLU A 59 11.69 -5.69 -1.34
C GLU A 59 11.04 -4.78 -2.40
N TYR A 60 9.84 -5.16 -2.86
CA TYR A 60 9.08 -4.38 -3.84
C TYR A 60 8.57 -3.05 -3.28
N ASN A 61 7.83 -3.06 -2.17
CA ASN A 61 7.38 -1.82 -1.55
C ASN A 61 7.04 -1.97 -0.06
N PRO A 62 7.87 -1.44 0.85
CA PRO A 62 7.62 -1.55 2.30
C PRO A 62 6.41 -0.76 2.78
N VAL A 63 5.85 0.15 1.97
CA VAL A 63 4.61 0.87 2.33
C VAL A 63 3.40 -0.06 2.43
N VAL A 64 3.47 -1.26 1.85
CA VAL A 64 2.37 -2.24 1.88
C VAL A 64 2.01 -2.65 3.31
N PHE A 65 2.98 -2.70 4.24
CA PHE A 65 2.76 -3.09 5.63
C PHE A 65 1.91 -2.08 6.42
N PRO A 66 2.27 -0.78 6.51
CA PRO A 66 1.43 0.20 7.20
C PRO A 66 0.05 0.35 6.53
N LEU A 67 -0.04 0.21 5.20
CA LEU A 67 -1.34 0.22 4.51
C LEU A 67 -2.20 -0.98 4.90
N ALA A 68 -1.63 -2.19 4.92
CA ALA A 68 -2.33 -3.40 5.36
C ALA A 68 -2.76 -3.32 6.83
N LEU A 69 -1.92 -2.77 7.70
CA LEU A 69 -2.26 -2.53 9.10
C LEU A 69 -3.44 -1.54 9.23
N GLY A 70 -3.42 -0.46 8.45
CA GLY A 70 -4.53 0.50 8.39
C GLY A 70 -5.84 -0.13 7.93
N LEU A 71 -5.76 -1.00 6.91
CA LEU A 71 -6.91 -1.75 6.41
C LEU A 71 -7.46 -2.72 7.48
N ALA A 72 -6.59 -3.44 8.17
CA ALA A 72 -6.96 -4.34 9.26
C ALA A 72 -7.62 -3.59 10.43
N ALA A 73 -7.05 -2.45 10.84
CA ALA A 73 -7.60 -1.61 11.89
C ALA A 73 -8.99 -1.04 11.52
N LEU A 74 -9.17 -0.60 10.26
CA LEU A 74 -10.46 -0.13 9.76
C LEU A 74 -11.50 -1.25 9.73
N THR A 75 -11.10 -2.44 9.29
CA THR A 75 -11.96 -3.63 9.27
C THR A 75 -12.40 -3.99 10.68
N LEU A 76 -11.46 -4.06 11.64
CA LEU A 76 -11.74 -4.33 13.04
C LEU A 76 -12.69 -3.30 13.64
N ARG A 77 -12.45 -2.01 13.38
CA ARG A 77 -13.33 -0.92 13.84
C ARG A 77 -14.77 -1.10 13.33
N ILE A 78 -14.93 -1.45 12.06
CA ILE A 78 -16.26 -1.69 11.47
C ILE A 78 -16.91 -2.92 12.09
N LEU A 79 -16.16 -4.02 12.25
CA LEU A 79 -16.67 -5.23 12.89
C LEU A 79 -17.17 -4.94 14.30
N LEU A 80 -16.38 -4.27 15.14
CA LEU A 80 -16.78 -3.89 16.50
C LEU A 80 -18.01 -2.97 16.53
N GLY A 81 -18.10 -2.04 15.57
CA GLY A 81 -19.25 -1.15 15.43
C GLY A 81 -20.54 -1.89 15.07
N VAL A 82 -20.45 -2.90 14.20
CA VAL A 82 -21.60 -3.66 13.71
C VAL A 82 -22.01 -4.78 14.67
N THR A 83 -21.05 -5.52 15.25
CA THR A 83 -21.34 -6.70 16.09
C THR A 83 -21.57 -6.34 17.56
N ALA A 84 -20.80 -5.39 18.10
CA ALA A 84 -20.85 -5.01 19.51
C ALA A 84 -21.46 -3.62 19.74
N GLY A 85 -21.79 -2.87 18.68
CA GLY A 85 -22.27 -1.50 18.78
C GLY A 85 -21.20 -0.49 19.20
N ILE A 86 -19.91 -0.87 19.21
CA ILE A 86 -18.81 -0.05 19.71
C ILE A 86 -18.14 0.70 18.56
N TRP A 87 -18.29 2.03 18.54
CA TRP A 87 -17.66 2.89 17.54
C TRP A 87 -16.48 3.65 18.12
N TYR A 88 -15.26 3.22 17.78
CA TYR A 88 -14.06 3.97 18.15
C TYR A 88 -13.90 5.23 17.31
N ASP A 89 -13.64 6.37 17.95
CA ASP A 89 -13.32 7.63 17.29
C ASP A 89 -11.87 8.01 17.59
N VAL A 90 -11.05 8.17 16.56
CA VAL A 90 -9.63 8.52 16.71
C VAL A 90 -9.49 10.01 16.48
N ARG A 91 -9.27 10.75 17.57
CA ARG A 91 -9.08 12.20 17.51
C ARG A 91 -7.61 12.55 17.54
N LEU A 92 -7.16 13.16 16.45
CA LEU A 92 -5.82 13.72 16.34
C LEU A 92 -5.79 15.11 17.00
N PRO A 93 -5.05 15.29 18.11
CA PRO A 93 -4.94 16.60 18.75
C PRO A 93 -4.29 17.58 17.78
N ARG A 94 -4.76 18.84 17.80
CA ARG A 94 -4.37 19.85 16.80
C ARG A 94 -2.85 20.05 16.71
N GLN A 95 -2.17 19.96 17.85
CA GLN A 95 -0.71 20.06 17.97
C GLN A 95 0.06 18.95 17.24
N MET A 96 -0.55 17.77 17.04
CA MET A 96 0.11 16.64 16.37
C MET A 96 -0.09 16.63 14.85
N ARG A 97 -0.97 17.48 14.29
CA ARG A 97 -1.28 17.45 12.86
C ARG A 97 -0.07 17.75 11.99
N TRP A 98 0.66 18.82 12.30
CA TRP A 98 1.85 19.24 11.57
C TRP A 98 3.03 18.26 11.70
N PRO A 99 3.42 17.78 12.90
CA PRO A 99 4.51 16.82 12.99
C PRO A 99 4.18 15.49 12.30
N LEU A 100 2.93 15.03 12.35
CA LEU A 100 2.52 13.83 11.62
C LEU A 100 2.52 14.04 10.11
N LEU A 101 2.07 15.20 9.63
CA LEU A 101 2.17 15.55 8.21
C LEU A 101 3.63 15.61 7.76
N ALA A 102 4.50 16.25 8.55
CA ALA A 102 5.93 16.31 8.26
C ALA A 102 6.55 14.91 8.22
N ALA A 103 6.27 14.06 9.21
CA ALA A 103 6.73 12.68 9.25
C ALA A 103 6.23 11.87 8.03
N PHE A 104 4.98 12.05 7.63
CA PHE A 104 4.41 11.42 6.45
C PHE A 104 5.11 11.88 5.16
N VAL A 105 5.34 13.19 4.99
CA VAL A 105 6.08 13.73 3.83
C VAL A 105 7.51 13.21 3.79
N VAL A 106 8.21 13.22 4.92
CA VAL A 106 9.58 12.67 5.03
C VAL A 106 9.59 11.19 4.66
N ALA A 107 8.63 10.40 5.16
CA ALA A 107 8.51 8.99 4.83
C ALA A 107 8.28 8.76 3.33
N LEU A 108 7.43 9.58 2.68
CA LEU A 108 7.22 9.51 1.23
C LEU A 108 8.48 9.88 0.43
N VAL A 109 9.24 10.87 0.88
CA VAL A 109 10.52 11.25 0.24
C VAL A 109 11.54 10.12 0.37
N LEU A 110 11.73 9.57 1.57
CA LEU A 110 12.63 8.45 1.81
C LEU A 110 12.23 7.22 0.99
N LEU A 111 10.92 6.94 0.91
CA LEU A 111 10.39 5.88 0.07
C LEU A 111 10.69 6.17 -1.40
N GLY A 112 10.47 7.39 -1.89
CA GLY A 112 10.80 7.80 -3.25
C GLY A 112 12.28 7.60 -3.58
N ILE A 113 13.19 7.99 -2.67
CA ILE A 113 14.64 7.73 -2.80
C ILE A 113 14.90 6.23 -2.90
N ARG A 114 14.28 5.42 -2.04
CA ARG A 114 14.41 3.95 -2.10
C ARG A 114 13.93 3.40 -3.45
N GLN A 115 12.77 3.85 -3.93
CA GLN A 115 12.23 3.40 -5.21
C GLN A 115 13.15 3.77 -6.38
N GLN A 116 13.76 4.95 -6.35
CA GLN A 116 14.75 5.34 -7.35
C GLN A 116 16.00 4.45 -7.33
N MET A 117 16.48 4.05 -6.14
CA MET A 117 17.60 3.10 -6.04
C MET A 117 17.24 1.69 -6.52
N HIS A 118 15.95 1.32 -6.51
CA HIS A 118 15.45 0.01 -6.95
C HIS A 118 14.81 0.05 -8.34
N ALA A 119 15.00 1.12 -9.11
CA ALA A 119 14.35 1.31 -10.41
C ALA A 119 14.52 0.11 -11.36
N ALA A 120 15.70 -0.52 -11.36
CA ALA A 120 15.97 -1.70 -12.18
C ALA A 120 15.06 -2.89 -11.84
N LEU A 121 14.77 -3.12 -10.56
CA LEU A 121 13.85 -4.16 -10.10
C LEU A 121 12.40 -3.82 -10.47
N LEU A 122 12.03 -2.55 -10.34
CA LEU A 122 10.64 -2.09 -10.47
C LEU A 122 10.18 -2.05 -11.93
N VAL A 123 11.08 -1.71 -12.86
CA VAL A 123 10.77 -1.62 -14.30
C VAL A 123 10.77 -2.98 -14.99
N GLN A 124 11.41 -4.00 -14.40
CA GLN A 124 11.44 -5.33 -15.00
C GLN A 124 10.02 -5.87 -15.24
N PRO A 125 9.76 -6.48 -16.40
CA PRO A 125 8.48 -7.14 -16.66
C PRO A 125 8.17 -8.17 -15.59
N TRP A 126 6.88 -8.34 -15.27
CA TRP A 126 6.46 -9.40 -14.36
C TRP A 126 6.63 -10.75 -15.05
N THR A 127 7.48 -11.63 -14.50
CA THR A 127 7.78 -12.95 -15.06
C THR A 127 7.00 -14.10 -14.39
N GLY A 128 6.09 -13.80 -13.46
CA GLY A 128 5.49 -14.79 -12.57
C GLY A 128 6.35 -15.01 -11.33
N GLY A 129 5.69 -15.03 -10.16
CA GLY A 129 6.28 -15.41 -8.88
C GLY A 129 5.97 -16.87 -8.56
#